data_AF-A0A9X6AEJ9-F1
#
_entry.id   AF-A0A9X6AEJ9-F1
#
_cell.length_a   1.000
_cell.length_b   1.000
_cell.length_c   1.000
_cell.angle_alpha   90.00
_cell.angle_beta   90.00
_cell.angle_gamma   90.00
#
_symmetry.space_group_name_H-M   'P 1'
#
loop_
_entity.id
_entity.type
_entity.pdbx_description
1 polymer ?
#
loop_
_entity_poly.entity_id
_entity_poly.type
_entity_poly.pdbx_seq_one_letter_code
_entity_poly.pdbx_strand_id
1 'polypeptide(L)' 'MKRGSNSATSRPRREVLYVRVSGSSGQESSLAAQEGELRATSTGEIVKVVKDRGSGLRENRPGLNRVLTMVSDGSVTVVR' A
#
# COMPACT_ATOMS: atom_id res chain seq x y z
N MET A 1 -25.92 -25.96 -24.80
CA MET A 1 -24.69 -25.57 -24.06
C MET A 1 -24.98 -24.32 -23.26
N LYS A 2 -25.11 -24.43 -21.92
CA LYS A 2 -25.33 -23.28 -21.04
C LYS A 2 -24.00 -22.54 -20.88
N ARG A 3 -23.93 -21.27 -21.32
CA ARG A 3 -22.80 -20.38 -21.01
C ARG A 3 -22.82 -20.14 -19.51
N GLY A 4 -21.85 -20.72 -18.80
CA GLY A 4 -21.63 -20.46 -17.38
C GLY A 4 -21.47 -18.96 -17.16
N SER A 5 -22.28 -18.40 -16.28
CA SER A 5 -22.16 -17.02 -15.83
C SER A 5 -20.79 -16.85 -15.16
N ASN A 6 -19.84 -16.24 -15.87
CA ASN A 6 -18.60 -15.72 -15.30
C ASN A 6 -18.93 -14.52 -14.38
N SER A 7 -19.66 -14.75 -13.29
CA SER A 7 -19.46 -13.93 -12.09
C SER A 7 -18.19 -14.44 -11.43
N ALA A 8 -17.05 -14.10 -12.02
CA ALA A 8 -15.86 -13.91 -11.22
C ALA A 8 -16.24 -12.75 -10.29
N THR A 9 -16.66 -13.06 -9.06
CA THR A 9 -16.86 -12.05 -8.03
C THR A 9 -15.51 -11.34 -7.89
N SER A 10 -15.40 -10.16 -8.50
CA SER A 10 -14.20 -9.33 -8.43
C SER A 10 -13.89 -9.14 -6.96
N ARG A 11 -12.75 -9.66 -6.49
CA ARG A 11 -12.31 -9.43 -5.12
C ARG A 11 -12.29 -7.91 -4.90
N PRO A 12 -12.90 -7.40 -3.81
CA PRO A 12 -12.89 -5.97 -3.53
C PRO A 12 -11.46 -5.42 -3.61
N ARG A 13 -11.29 -4.30 -4.30
CA ARG A 13 -9.99 -3.64 -4.41
C ARG A 13 -9.65 -3.00 -3.06
N ARG A 14 -8.68 -3.60 -2.36
CA ARG A 14 -8.18 -3.14 -1.06
C ARG A 14 -6.74 -2.68 -1.22
N GLU A 15 -6.48 -1.44 -0.84
CA GLU A 15 -5.23 -0.74 -1.10
C GLU A 15 -4.49 -0.43 0.21
N VAL A 16 -3.18 -0.67 0.23
CA VAL A 16 -2.27 -0.09 1.23
C VAL A 16 -1.46 1.02 0.58
N LEU A 17 -1.35 2.16 1.25
CA LEU A 17 -0.45 3.24 0.84
C LEU A 17 0.87 3.07 1.60
N TYR A 18 1.99 3.00 0.89
CA TYR A 18 3.32 2.90 1.46
C TYR A 18 4.15 4.13 1.10
N VAL A 19 4.42 4.98 2.09
CA VAL A 19 5.24 6.19 1.90
C VAL A 19 6.55 6.09 2.66
N ARG A 20 7.61 6.69 2.11
CA ARG A 20 8.95 6.58 2.67
C ARG A 20 9.77 7.83 2.43
N VAL A 21 10.58 8.18 3.42
CA VAL A 21 11.66 9.16 3.28
C VAL A 21 12.99 8.54 3.71
N SER A 22 14.08 8.99 3.10
CA SER A 22 15.43 8.66 3.56
C SER A 22 15.78 9.49 4.80
N GLY A 23 16.62 8.93 5.69
CA GLY A 23 17.00 9.55 6.96
C GLY A 23 16.16 9.07 8.14
N SER A 24 16.55 9.45 9.35
CA SER A 24 15.90 9.08 10.61
C SER A 24 14.97 10.16 11.16
N SER A 25 15.11 11.41 10.71
CA SER A 25 14.38 12.58 11.20
C SER A 25 14.17 13.59 10.08
N GLY A 26 13.19 14.49 10.27
CA GLY A 26 12.80 15.45 9.25
C GLY A 26 11.94 14.81 8.16
N GLN A 27 11.59 15.62 7.15
CA GLN A 27 10.81 15.20 5.98
C GLN A 27 9.34 14.83 6.29
N GLU A 28 8.79 15.30 7.42
CA GLU A 28 7.37 15.12 7.77
C GLU A 28 6.44 15.67 6.69
N SER A 29 6.79 16.81 6.11
CA SER A 29 6.05 17.42 4.99
C SER A 29 6.13 16.55 3.73
N SER A 30 7.27 15.94 3.42
CA SER A 30 7.41 15.03 2.29
C SER A 30 6.58 13.75 2.49
N LEU A 31 6.59 13.16 3.69
CA LEU A 31 5.73 12.02 4.01
C LEU A 31 4.24 12.37 3.86
N ALA A 32 3.83 13.56 4.31
CA ALA A 32 2.45 14.02 4.18
C ALA A 32 2.07 14.30 2.73
N ALA A 33 2.95 14.90 1.94
CA ALA A 33 2.73 15.17 0.52
C ALA A 33 2.59 13.87 -0.29
N GLN A 34 3.51 12.92 -0.11
CA GLN A 34 3.43 11.59 -0.72
C GLN A 34 2.11 10.90 -0.35
N GLU A 35 1.71 10.92 0.92
CA GLU A 35 0.44 10.34 1.34
C GLU A 35 -0.75 11.02 0.64
N GLY A 36 -0.74 12.35 0.53
CA GLY A 36 -1.76 13.12 -0.16
C GLY A 36 -1.90 12.73 -1.64
N GLU A 37 -0.78 12.62 -2.35
CA GLU A 37 -0.75 12.21 -3.76
C GLU A 37 -1.31 10.79 -3.97
N LEU A 38 -0.93 9.85 -3.10
CA LEU A 38 -1.43 8.48 -3.16
C LEU A 38 -2.93 8.40 -2.83
N ARG A 39 -3.40 9.17 -1.84
CA ARG A 39 -4.83 9.25 -1.52
C ARG A 39 -5.65 9.83 -2.67
N ALA A 40 -5.16 10.89 -3.30
CA ALA A 40 -5.85 11.56 -4.41
C ALA A 40 -6.03 10.64 -5.64
N THR A 41 -5.17 9.63 -5.80
CA THR A 41 -5.20 8.68 -6.93
C THR A 41 -5.76 7.30 -6.55
N SER A 42 -6.17 7.11 -5.28
CA SER A 42 -6.78 5.87 -4.81
C SER A 42 -8.13 5.64 -5.47
N THR A 43 -8.39 4.39 -5.85
CA THR A 43 -9.66 3.98 -6.48
C THR A 43 -10.36 2.86 -5.71
N GLY A 44 -9.75 2.38 -4.63
CA GLY A 44 -10.28 1.32 -3.77
C GLY A 44 -10.34 1.74 -2.30
N GLU A 45 -10.72 0.79 -1.46
CA GLU A 45 -10.70 0.97 0.00
C GLU A 45 -9.24 1.07 0.47
N ILE A 46 -8.86 2.20 1.05
CA ILE A 46 -7.55 2.34 1.70
C ILE A 46 -7.63 1.68 3.07
N VAL A 47 -7.09 0.48 3.21
CA VAL A 47 -7.14 -0.27 4.47
C VAL A 47 -6.07 0.18 5.48
N LYS A 48 -4.96 0.73 4.98
CA LYS A 48 -3.86 1.21 5.83
C LYS A 48 -2.96 2.19 5.08
N VAL A 49 -2.39 3.14 5.83
CA VAL A 49 -1.21 3.89 5.42
C VAL A 49 -0.03 3.45 6.28
N VAL A 50 1.05 3.05 5.64
CA VAL A 50 2.28 2.59 6.26
C VAL A 50 3.39 3.58 5.90
N LYS A 51 4.16 3.99 6.90
CA LYS A 51 5.21 5.00 6.74
C LYS A 51 6.53 4.44 7.23
N ASP A 52 7.59 4.65 6.46
CA ASP A 52 8.96 4.34 6.89
C ASP A 52 9.86 5.58 6.82
N ARG A 53 10.78 5.64 7.78
CA ARG A 53 11.97 6.49 7.73
C ARG A 53 13.18 5.58 7.60
N GLY A 54 13.97 5.77 6.55
CA GLY A 54 15.16 4.98 6.28
C GLY A 54 15.43 4.77 4.80
N SER A 55 16.65 4.31 4.51
CA SER A 55 17.12 4.08 3.13
C SER A 55 16.22 3.11 2.37
N GLY A 56 15.98 3.40 1.09
CA GLY A 56 15.31 2.48 0.17
C GLY A 56 16.12 1.20 -0.09
N LEU A 57 17.43 1.25 0.15
CA LEU A 57 18.33 0.09 0.04
C LEU A 57 18.21 -0.88 1.23
N ARG A 58 17.60 -0.46 2.34
CA ARG A 58 17.40 -1.34 3.50
C ARG A 58 16.15 -2.17 3.26
N GLU A 59 16.28 -3.46 3.03
CA GLU A 59 15.11 -4.32 2.79
C GLU A 59 14.34 -4.66 4.08
N ASN A 60 15.06 -4.78 5.20
CA ASN A 60 14.45 -5.03 6.51
C ASN A 60 13.94 -3.73 7.17
N ARG A 61 12.94 -3.07 6.56
CA ARG A 61 12.27 -1.91 7.14
C ARG A 61 10.96 -2.34 7.81
N PRO A 62 10.62 -1.84 9.01
CA PRO A 62 9.41 -2.24 9.72
C PRO A 62 8.11 -2.03 8.92
N GLY A 63 7.97 -0.88 8.25
CA GLY A 63 6.81 -0.61 7.41
C GLY A 63 6.77 -1.53 6.19
N LEU A 64 7.89 -1.70 5.49
CA LEU A 64 7.96 -2.61 4.34
C LEU A 64 7.60 -4.05 4.72
N ASN A 65 8.14 -4.58 5.82
CA ASN A 65 7.82 -5.93 6.30
C ASN A 65 6.32 -6.10 6.57
N ARG A 66 5.67 -5.05 7.10
CA ARG A 66 4.22 -5.06 7.31
C ARG A 66 3.45 -5.09 5.99
N VAL A 67 3.86 -4.30 4.99
CA VAL A 67 3.26 -4.33 3.65
C VAL A 67 3.41 -5.71 3.03
N LEU A 68 4.60 -6.31 3.10
CA LEU A 68 4.86 -7.66 2.59
C LEU A 68 3.96 -8.71 3.26
N THR A 69 3.76 -8.60 4.58
CA THR A 69 2.84 -9.48 5.32
C THR A 69 1.41 -9.34 4.81
N MET A 70 0.91 -8.10 4.68
CA MET A 70 -0.45 -7.81 4.19
C MET A 70 -0.69 -8.26 2.74
N VAL A 71 0.37 -8.26 1.92
CA VAL A 71 0.30 -8.80 0.56
C VAL A 71 0.26 -10.33 0.62
N SER A 72 1.12 -10.94 1.44
CA SER A 72 1.23 -12.40 1.54
C SER A 72 -0.03 -13.07 2.11
N ASP A 73 -0.73 -12.41 3.03
CA ASP A 73 -1.96 -12.93 3.65
C ASP A 73 -3.24 -12.55 2.88
N GLY A 74 -3.11 -11.75 1.81
CA GLY A 74 -4.23 -11.31 0.98
C GLY A 74 -5.10 -10.21 1.61
N SER A 75 -4.65 -9.58 2.70
CA SER A 75 -5.32 -8.42 3.31
C SER A 75 -5.45 -7.25 2.35
N VAL A 76 -4.52 -7.12 1.41
CA VAL A 76 -4.55 -6.14 0.32
C VAL A 76 -4.37 -6.78 -1.04
N THR A 77 -4.92 -6.11 -2.04
CA THR A 77 -4.80 -6.49 -3.45
C THR A 77 -3.90 -5.53 -4.23
N VAL A 78 -3.59 -4.36 -3.67
CA VAL A 78 -2.84 -3.28 -4.31
C VAL A 78 -1.93 -2.62 -3.29
N VAL A 79 -0.68 -2.39 -3.68
CA VAL A 79 0.23 -1.47 -2.98
C VAL A 79 0.35 -0.21 -3.83
N ARG A 80 0.22 0.95 -3.19
CA ARG A 80 0.45 2.26 -3.80
C ARG A 80 1.57 2.98 -3.10
#